data_AF-G5QCN6-F1
#
_entry.id   AF-G5QCN6-F1
#
_cell.length_a   1.000
_cell.length_b   1.000
_cell.length_c   1.000
_cell.angle_alpha   90.00
_cell.angle_beta   90.00
_cell.angle_gamma   90.00
#
_symmetry.space_group_name_H-M   'P 1'
#
loop_
_entity.id
_entity.type
_entity.pdbx_description
1 polymer ?
#
loop_
_entity_poly.entity_id
_entity_poly.type
_entity_poly.pdbx_seq_one_letter_code
_entity_poly.pdbx_strand_id
1 'polypeptide(L)' 'MTSPSDLHKKLLDLVDNKGRGYHHIIAARQHGPNFDAVAEVFK' A
#
# COMPACT_ATOMS: atom_id res chain seq x y z
N MET A 1 2.20 -10.90 4.35
CA MET A 1 2.74 -9.59 4.80
C MET A 1 3.32 -9.87 6.17
N THR A 2 4.64 -9.90 6.30
CA THR A 2 5.30 -10.31 7.54
C THR A 2 5.99 -9.15 8.25
N SER A 3 6.16 -8.02 7.56
CA SER A 3 6.78 -6.81 8.12
C SER A 3 6.21 -5.52 7.49
N PRO A 4 6.37 -4.36 8.14
CA PRO A 4 6.02 -3.05 7.55
C PRO A 4 6.70 -2.80 6.20
N SER A 5 7.92 -3.30 6.02
CA SER A 5 8.68 -3.21 4.77
C SER A 5 8.03 -3.96 3.62
N ASP A 6 7.36 -5.09 3.88
CA ASP A 6 6.67 -5.86 2.85
C ASP A 6 5.46 -5.08 2.31
N LEU A 7 4.71 -4.43 3.21
CA LEU A 7 3.60 -3.57 2.82
C LEU A 7 4.09 -2.39 1.98
N HIS A 8 5.16 -1.73 2.42
CA HIS A 8 5.75 -0.60 1.70
C HIS A 8 6.18 -0.98 0.29
N LYS A 9 6.87 -2.12 0.10
CA LYS A 9 7.26 -2.62 -1.22
C LYS A 9 6.06 -2.84 -2.13
N LYS A 10 5.00 -3.50 -1.64
CA LYS A 10 3.80 -3.72 -2.45
C LYS A 10 3.10 -2.42 -2.85
N LEU A 11 3.11 -1.41 -1.97
CA LEU A 11 2.53 -0.11 -2.28
C LEU A 11 3.35 0.63 -3.35
N LEU A 12 4.69 0.58 -3.27
CA LEU A 12 5.56 1.12 -4.31
C LEU A 12 5.30 0.47 -5.68
N ASP A 13 5.23 -0.86 -5.73
CA ASP A 13 4.93 -1.58 -6.97
C ASP A 13 3.57 -1.16 -7.57
N LEU A 14 2.56 -0.96 -6.73
CA LEU A 14 1.22 -0.51 -7.18
C LEU A 14 1.23 0.93 -7.70
N VAL A 15 2.04 1.80 -7.11
CA VAL A 15 2.21 3.20 -7.55
C VAL A 15 2.96 3.25 -8.87
N ASP A 16 4.09 2.55 -8.98
CA ASP A 16 4.89 2.51 -10.20
C ASP A 16 4.07 2.00 -11.39
N ASN A 17 3.20 1.00 -11.17
CA ASN A 17 2.28 0.49 -12.19
C ASN A 17 1.16 1.46 -12.58
N LYS A 18 0.72 2.35 -11.68
CA LYS A 18 -0.31 3.37 -11.97
C LYS A 18 0.26 4.67 -12.58
N GLY A 19 1.58 4.81 -12.58
CA GLY A 19 2.31 6.00 -12.98
C GLY A 19 3.10 6.54 -11.79
N ARG A 20 4.41 6.71 -11.98
CA ARG A 20 5.34 7.21 -10.97
C ARG A 20 4.75 8.39 -10.21
N GLY A 21 4.82 8.34 -8.87
CA GLY A 21 4.15 9.29 -8.00
C GLY A 21 4.31 8.93 -6.52
N TYR A 22 3.51 9.55 -5.66
CA TYR A 22 3.52 9.31 -4.21
C TYR A 22 2.21 8.66 -3.77
N HIS A 23 2.26 7.79 -2.76
CA HIS A 23 1.06 7.21 -2.14
C HIS A 23 0.83 7.74 -0.73
N HIS A 24 -0.45 7.86 -0.36
CA HIS A 24 -0.87 8.13 1.01
C HIS A 24 -1.86 7.05 1.46
N ILE A 25 -1.53 6.33 2.54
CA ILE A 25 -2.41 5.31 3.11
C ILE A 25 -3.53 6.02 3.87
N ILE A 26 -4.76 5.89 3.41
CA ILE A 26 -5.96 6.51 4.02
C ILE A 26 -6.65 5.57 5.02
N ALA A 27 -6.44 4.26 4.88
CA ALA A 27 -6.93 3.27 5.82
C ALA A 27 -6.01 2.05 5.86
N ALA A 28 -5.73 1.57 7.06
CA ALA A 28 -5.03 0.32 7.30
C ALA A 28 -5.78 -0.45 8.38
N ARG A 29 -6.22 -1.67 8.06
CA ARG A 29 -6.96 -2.50 9.02
C ARG A 29 -6.60 -3.97 8.90
N GLN A 30 -6.65 -4.66 10.04
CA GLN A 30 -6.58 -6.11 10.07
C GLN A 30 -7.99 -6.70 9.94
N HIS A 31 -8.21 -7.51 8.91
CA HIS A 31 -9.46 -8.19 8.64
C HIS A 31 -9.26 -9.70 8.83
N GLY A 32 -9.36 -10.14 10.09
CA GLY A 32 -9.08 -11.52 10.50
C GLY A 32 -7.61 -11.90 10.25
N PRO A 33 -7.32 -12.96 9.47
CA PRO A 33 -5.95 -13.32 9.11
C PRO A 33 -5.34 -12.40 8.03
N ASN A 34 -6.14 -11.55 7.39
CA ASN A 34 -5.71 -10.68 6.30
C ASN A 34 -5.44 -9.26 6.78
N PHE A 35 -4.59 -8.54 6.03
CA PHE A 35 -4.30 -7.13 6.24
C PHE A 35 -4.71 -6.33 5.01
N ASP A 36 -5.64 -5.42 5.18
CA ASP A 36 -6.17 -4.56 4.13
C ASP A 36 -5.57 -3.15 4.27
N ALA A 37 -4.97 -2.65 3.19
CA ALA A 37 -4.44 -1.30 3.10
C ALA A 37 -5.06 -0.60 1.89
N VAL A 38 -5.64 0.58 2.13
CA VAL A 38 -6.20 1.44 1.10
C VAL A 38 -5.32 2.68 0.99
N ALA A 39 -4.83 2.97 -0.20
CA ALA A 39 -3.98 4.11 -0.48
C ALA A 39 -4.48 4.90 -1.69
N GLU A 40 -4.42 6.22 -1.57
CA GLU A 40 -4.58 7.15 -2.69
C GLU A 40 -3.21 7.36 -3.36
N VAL A 41 -3.23 7.49 -4.69
CA VAL A 41 -2.03 7.66 -5.51
C VAL A 41 -2.10 9.02 -6.20
N PHE A 42 -1.05 9.81 -6.03
CA PHE A 42 -0.88 11.13 -6.61
C PHE A 42 0.26 11.10 -7.63
N LYS A 43 0.13 11.88 -8.71
CA LYS A 43 1.21 12.11 -9.70
C LYS A 43 2.09 13.27 -9.27
#